data_AF-A0A520HPY6-F1
#
_entry.id   AF-A0A520HPY6-F1
#
_cell.length_a   1.000
_cell.length_b   1.000
_cell.length_c   1.000
_cell.angle_alpha   90.00
_cell.angle_beta   90.00
_cell.angle_gamma   90.00
#
_symmetry.space_group_name_H-M   'P 1'
#
loop_
_entity.id
_entity.type
_entity.pdbx_description
1 polymer ?
#
loop_
_entity_poly.entity_id
_entity_poly.type
_entity_poly.pdbx_seq_one_letter_code
_entity_poly.pdbx_strand_id
1 'polypeptide(L)' 'ADVRDGACSSSTLQEAASWGKVNTGIEQMVFAEAGSVMPLLASDAYHRGLWKDRPVRKWGASFD' A
#
# COMPACT_ATOMS: atom_id res chain seq x y z
N ALA A 1 -13.40 -5.13 7.61
CA ALA A 1 -12.37 -6.10 7.99
C ALA A 1 -12.14 -5.93 9.49
N ASP A 2 -12.56 -6.91 10.29
CA ASP A 2 -12.41 -6.89 11.75
C ASP A 2 -11.59 -8.11 12.15
N VAL A 3 -10.50 -7.91 12.89
CA VAL A 3 -9.55 -8.97 13.26
C VAL A 3 -10.20 -10.15 14.00
N ARG A 4 -11.39 -9.97 14.59
CA ARG A 4 -12.13 -10.99 15.34
C ARG A 4 -12.81 -12.03 14.46
N ASP A 5 -12.97 -11.74 13.16
CA ASP A 5 -13.60 -12.67 12.21
C ASP A 5 -12.63 -13.75 11.68
N GLY A 6 -11.32 -13.61 11.93
CA GLY A 6 -10.28 -14.57 11.49
C GLY A 6 -10.17 -14.72 9.97
N ALA A 7 -10.76 -13.81 9.19
CA ALA A 7 -10.71 -13.84 7.74
C ALA A 7 -9.35 -13.38 7.21
N CYS A 8 -8.93 -13.91 6.06
CA CYS A 8 -7.70 -13.46 5.39
C CYS A 8 -7.74 -11.96 4.98
N SER A 9 -8.91 -11.36 4.89
CA SER A 9 -9.12 -9.93 4.58
C SER A 9 -9.02 -9.02 5.81
N SER A 10 -8.95 -9.59 7.01
CA SER A 10 -8.87 -8.89 8.30
C SER A 10 -7.65 -9.29 9.12
N SER A 11 -6.82 -10.21 8.60
CA SER A 11 -5.57 -10.61 9.23
C SER A 11 -4.70 -9.40 9.50
N THR A 12 -4.09 -9.38 10.69
CA THR A 12 -3.20 -8.28 11.07
C THR A 12 -1.92 -8.32 10.23
N LEU A 13 -1.29 -7.17 10.06
CA LEU A 13 0.03 -7.07 9.42
C LEU A 13 1.08 -7.97 10.10
N GLN A 14 0.97 -8.18 11.42
CA GLN A 14 1.81 -9.09 12.19
C GLN A 14 1.57 -10.57 11.83
N GLU A 15 0.33 -10.94 11.50
CA GLU A 15 0.00 -12.27 10.99
C GLU A 15 0.57 -12.46 9.57
N ALA A 16 0.46 -11.46 8.70
CA ALA A 16 1.05 -11.52 7.36
C ALA A 16 2.59 -11.58 7.38
N ALA A 17 3.24 -10.91 8.34
CA ALA A 17 4.67 -10.99 8.59
C ALA A 17 5.13 -12.38 9.09
N SER A 18 4.29 -13.09 9.87
CA SER A 18 4.63 -14.44 10.37
C SER A 18 4.81 -15.49 9.25
N TRP A 19 4.20 -15.24 8.09
CA TRP A 19 4.35 -16.06 6.88
C TRP A 19 5.43 -15.54 5.92
N GLY A 20 6.16 -14.49 6.30
CA GLY A 20 7.19 -13.87 5.46
C GLY A 20 6.66 -13.07 4.26
N LYS A 21 5.37 -12.70 4.24
CA LYS A 21 4.75 -11.95 3.12
C LYS A 21 4.98 -10.44 3.22
N VAL A 22 5.27 -9.93 4.41
CA VAL A 22 5.46 -8.49 4.67
C VAL A 22 6.66 -8.30 5.59
N ASN A 23 7.42 -7.21 5.38
CA ASN A 23 8.63 -6.89 6.14
C ASN A 23 8.32 -5.82 7.19
N THR A 24 8.50 -6.17 8.47
CA THR A 24 8.00 -5.45 9.67
C THR A 24 8.56 -4.04 9.90
N GLY A 25 9.44 -3.54 9.03
CA GLY A 25 10.10 -2.25 9.22
C GLY A 25 9.21 -1.01 9.07
N ILE A 26 8.19 -1.03 8.19
CA ILE A 26 7.38 0.17 7.87
C ILE A 26 5.93 -0.21 7.49
N GLU A 27 5.22 -0.94 8.35
CA GLU A 27 3.84 -1.35 8.07
C GLU A 27 2.85 -0.61 8.97
N GLN A 28 1.76 -0.10 8.39
CA GLN A 28 0.67 0.57 9.11
C GLN A 28 -0.67 0.17 8.48
N MET A 29 -1.61 -0.34 9.30
CA MET A 29 -2.96 -0.71 8.87
C MET A 29 -3.93 0.40 9.25
N VAL A 30 -4.67 0.92 8.27
CA VAL A 30 -5.69 1.97 8.49
C VAL A 30 -7.08 1.35 8.34
N PHE A 31 -7.84 1.34 9.43
CA PHE A 31 -9.22 0.85 9.44
C PHE A 31 -10.18 1.99 9.09
N ALA A 32 -10.49 2.13 7.80
CA ALA A 32 -11.46 3.10 7.33
C ALA A 32 -12.13 2.63 6.03
N GLU A 33 -13.28 3.23 5.72
CA GLU A 33 -13.95 3.01 4.44
C GLU A 33 -13.11 3.62 3.30
N ALA A 34 -12.89 2.82 2.25
CA ALA A 34 -11.94 3.15 1.20
C ALA A 34 -12.38 4.38 0.37
N GLY A 35 -13.67 4.55 0.11
CA GLY A 35 -14.21 5.69 -0.64
C GLY A 35 -13.92 7.04 0.01
N SER A 36 -13.86 7.07 1.34
CA SER A 36 -13.60 8.30 2.10
C SER A 36 -12.11 8.59 2.27
N VAL A 37 -11.29 7.57 2.52
CA VAL A 37 -9.87 7.77 2.90
C VAL A 37 -8.92 7.69 1.71
N MET A 38 -9.24 6.90 0.68
CA MET A 38 -8.37 6.75 -0.49
C MET A 38 -8.15 8.07 -1.26
N PRO A 39 -9.17 8.91 -1.51
CA PRO A 39 -8.95 10.17 -2.22
C PRO A 39 -8.05 11.14 -1.45
N LEU A 40 -8.16 11.18 -0.12
CA LEU A 40 -7.32 12.03 0.72
C LEU A 40 -5.86 11.57 0.71
N LEU A 41 -5.62 10.25 0.83
CA LEU A 41 -4.29 9.67 0.81
C LEU A 41 -3.62 9.84 -0.57
N ALA A 42 -4.39 9.65 -1.65
CA ALA A 42 -3.92 9.89 -3.01
C ALA A 42 -3.61 11.38 -3.26
N SER A 43 -4.48 12.29 -2.78
CA SER A 43 -4.26 13.74 -2.89
C SER A 43 -2.98 14.16 -2.17
N ASP A 44 -2.78 13.73 -0.92
CA ASP A 44 -1.57 14.04 -0.14
C ASP A 44 -0.31 13.51 -0.83
N ALA A 45 -0.30 12.24 -1.28
CA ALA A 45 0.83 11.66 -2.00
C ALA A 45 1.13 12.38 -3.33
N TYR A 46 0.10 12.83 -4.04
CA TYR A 46 0.24 13.57 -5.30
C TYR A 46 0.84 14.97 -5.08
N HIS A 47 0.33 15.70 -4.09
CA HIS A 47 0.77 17.08 -3.79
C HIS A 47 2.18 17.13 -3.19
N ARG A 48 2.64 16.08 -2.50
CA ARG A 48 4.03 15.95 -2.04
C ARG A 48 5.05 15.89 -3.18
N GLY A 49 4.63 15.65 -4.42
CA GLY A 49 5.50 15.79 -5.59
C GLY A 49 6.59 14.72 -5.75
N LEU A 50 6.62 13.68 -4.90
CA LEU A 50 7.56 12.55 -4.99
C LEU A 50 7.52 11.80 -6.33
N TRP A 51 6.47 12.00 -7.13
CA TRP A 51 6.35 11.44 -8.47
C TRP A 51 7.24 12.14 -9.50
N LYS A 52 7.65 13.39 -9.24
CA LYS A 52 8.45 14.20 -10.18
C LYS A 52 9.87 13.69 -10.36
N ASP A 53 10.46 13.14 -9.30
CA ASP A 53 11.83 12.61 -9.30
C ASP A 53 11.89 11.13 -9.69
N ARG A 54 10.76 10.52 -10.07
CA ARG A 54 10.73 9.10 -10.44
C ARG A 54 11.37 8.90 -11.81
N PRO A 55 12.22 7.87 -12.00
CA PRO A 55 12.79 7.57 -13.29
C PRO A 55 11.70 7.24 -14.31
N VAL A 56 11.74 7.91 -15.46
CA VAL A 56 10.80 7.67 -16.57
C VAL A 56 10.93 6.21 -17.02
N ARG A 57 9.80 5.49 -17.02
CA ARG A 57 9.77 4.10 -17.46
C ARG A 57 9.87 4.04 -18.99
N LYS A 58 11.03 3.63 -19.51
CA LYS A 58 11.29 3.47 -20.95
C LYS A 58 10.81 2.11 -21.46
N TRP A 59 9.50 1.86 -21.41
CA TRP A 59 8.91 0.58 -21.82
C TRP A 59 9.14 0.20 -23.30
N GLY A 60 9.46 1.18 -24.15
CA GLY A 60 9.81 0.95 -25.56
C GLY A 60 11.28 0.61 -25.81
N ALA A 61 12.16 0.71 -24.81
CA ALA A 61 13.59 0.42 -24.96
C ALA A 61 13.93 -1.09 -24.80
N SER A 62 12.94 -1.92 -24.52
CA SER A 62 13.11 -3.37 -24.29
C SER A 62 12.86 -4.23 -25.54
N PHE A 63 12.60 -3.63 -26.71
CA PHE A 63 12.28 -4.33 -27.95
C PHE A 63 13.40 -4.26 -29.02
N ASP A 64 14.65 -4.09 -28.59
CA ASP A 64 15.84 -4.25 -29.44
C ASP A 64 16.49 -5.61 -29.18
#